data_AF-A0A2D8N9H4-F1
#
_entry.id   AF-A0A2D8N9H4-F1
#
_cell.length_a   1.000
_cell.length_b   1.000
_cell.length_c   1.000
_cell.angle_alpha   90.00
_cell.angle_beta   90.00
_cell.angle_gamma   90.00
#
_symmetry.space_group_name_H-M   'P 1'
#
loop_
_entity.id
_entity.type
_entity.pdbx_description
1 polymer ?
#
loop_
_entity_poly.entity_id
_entity_poly.type
_entity_poly.pdbx_seq_one_letter_code
_entity_poly.pdbx_strand_id
1 'polypeptide(L)'
;MDKLIHLILYLTFIMLWGLSLFKLRFSLKLLLSITILFGLFLEFLQHILPFGRYFDWGDFIANSTGAIIGAIILLFLKKKLL
;
A
#
# COMPACT_ATOMS: atom_id res chain seq x y z
N MET A 1 -10.76 13.90 -4.58
CA MET A 1 -10.60 13.57 -3.14
C MET A 1 -10.36 12.08 -2.95
N ASP A 2 -11.14 11.24 -3.60
CA ASP A 2 -11.03 9.78 -3.54
C ASP A 2 -9.61 9.21 -3.76
N LYS A 3 -8.88 9.66 -4.79
CA LYS A 3 -7.47 9.29 -5.03
C LYS A 3 -6.51 9.66 -3.90
N LEU A 4 -6.76 10.77 -3.20
CA LEU A 4 -5.93 11.16 -2.04
C LEU A 4 -6.18 10.20 -0.86
N ILE A 5 -7.42 9.74 -0.70
CA ILE A 5 -7.77 8.73 0.31
C ILE A 5 -7.06 7.42 0.00
N HIS A 6 -7.11 6.94 -1.25
CA HIS A 6 -6.37 5.77 -1.73
C HIS A 6 -4.87 5.87 -1.41
N LEU A 7 -4.25 7.00 -1.75
CA LEU A 7 -2.85 7.26 -1.43
C LEU A 7 -2.56 7.17 0.08
N ILE A 8 -3.34 7.87 0.92
CA ILE A 8 -3.12 7.91 2.37
C ILE A 8 -3.36 6.53 3.01
N LEU A 9 -4.39 5.81 2.56
CA LEU A 9 -4.71 4.47 3.07
C LEU A 9 -3.57 3.50 2.78
N TYR A 10 -3.08 3.44 1.55
CA TYR A 10 -2.01 2.50 1.19
C TYR A 10 -0.64 2.89 1.78
N LEU A 11 -0.38 4.20 1.95
CA LEU A 11 0.77 4.68 2.70
C LEU A 11 0.71 4.21 4.15
N THR A 12 -0.42 4.42 4.82
CA THR A 12 -0.60 4.03 6.22
C THR A 12 -0.57 2.51 6.39
N PHE A 13 -1.20 1.78 5.46
CA PHE A 13 -1.24 0.32 5.47
C PHE A 13 0.16 -0.29 5.42
N ILE A 14 0.98 0.09 4.44
CA ILE A 14 2.34 -0.46 4.36
C ILE A 14 3.19 -0.04 5.56
N MET A 15 3.01 1.18 6.09
CA MET A 15 3.72 1.64 7.27
C MET A 15 3.39 0.80 8.51
N LEU A 16 2.11 0.51 8.77
CA LEU A 16 1.69 -0.30 9.91
C LEU A 16 2.28 -1.71 9.84
N TRP A 17 2.20 -2.36 8.67
CA TRP A 17 2.80 -3.68 8.46
C TRP A 17 4.33 -3.65 8.53
N GLY A 18 4.96 -2.63 7.95
CA GLY A 18 6.41 -2.51 7.98
C GLY A 18 6.95 -2.34 9.40
N LEU A 19 6.32 -1.46 10.19
CA LEU A 19 6.69 -1.22 11.59
C LEU A 19 6.49 -2.46 12.46
N SER A 20 5.39 -3.21 12.27
CA SER A 20 5.13 -4.44 13.02
C SER A 20 6.14 -5.55 12.71
N LEU A 21 6.61 -5.61 11.45
CA LEU A 21 7.53 -6.64 10.97
C LEU A 21 9.01 -6.28 11.14
N PHE A 22 9.37 -5.06 11.56
CA PHE A 22 10.78 -4.63 11.67
C PHE A 22 11.67 -5.57 12.47
N LYS A 23 11.17 -6.15 13.56
CA LYS A 23 11.94 -7.09 14.40
C LYS A 23 12.14 -8.47 13.75
N LEU A 24 11.32 -8.81 12.75
CA LEU A 24 11.29 -10.13 12.11
C LEU A 24 12.19 -10.22 10.86
N ARG A 25 13.04 -9.22 10.61
CA ARG A 25 13.94 -9.15 9.43
C ARG A 25 13.21 -9.39 8.09
N PHE A 26 11.98 -8.89 7.96
CA PHE A 26 11.21 -9.09 6.74
C PHE A 26 11.80 -8.35 5.51
N SER A 27 11.47 -8.84 4.33
CA SER A 27 11.81 -8.20 3.05
C SER A 27 10.83 -7.08 2.71
N LEU A 28 11.30 -5.84 2.73
CA LEU A 28 10.48 -4.69 2.34
C LEU A 28 10.02 -4.76 0.88
N LYS A 29 10.84 -5.34 -0.01
CA LYS A 29 10.47 -5.58 -1.41
C LYS A 29 9.26 -6.51 -1.49
N LEU A 30 9.25 -7.58 -0.69
CA LEU A 30 8.13 -8.53 -0.65
C LEU A 30 6.86 -7.87 -0.13
N LEU A 31 6.94 -7.10 0.97
CA LEU A 31 5.78 -6.39 1.51
C LEU A 31 5.22 -5.37 0.53
N LEU A 32 6.09 -4.63 -0.18
CA LEU A 32 5.66 -3.68 -1.22
C LEU A 32 4.92 -4.42 -2.34
N SER A 33 5.48 -5.52 -2.85
CA SER A 33 4.82 -6.33 -3.88
C SER A 33 3.47 -6.86 -3.42
N ILE A 34 3.37 -7.41 -2.21
CA ILE A 34 2.11 -7.88 -1.63
C ILE A 34 1.10 -6.74 -1.52
N THR A 35 1.53 -5.56 -1.05
CA THR A 35 0.66 -4.40 -0.89
C THR A 35 0.10 -3.90 -2.22
N ILE A 36 0.93 -3.82 -3.27
CA ILE A 36 0.49 -3.40 -4.61
C ILE A 36 -0.47 -4.43 -5.23
N LEU A 37 -0.13 -5.72 -5.14
CA LEU A 37 -0.99 -6.80 -5.64
C LEU A 37 -2.33 -6.84 -4.90
N PHE A 38 -2.30 -6.64 -3.58
CA PHE A 38 -3.51 -6.54 -2.77
C PHE A 38 -4.37 -5.35 -3.19
N GLY A 39 -3.76 -4.20 -3.49
CA GLY A 39 -4.47 -3.04 -4.03
C GLY A 39 -5.11 -3.30 -5.38
N LEU A 40 -4.36 -3.88 -6.32
CA LEU A 40 -4.93 -4.26 -7.61
C LEU A 40 -6.10 -5.24 -7.46
N PHE A 41 -5.96 -6.22 -6.56
CA PHE A 41 -7.01 -7.20 -6.27
C PHE A 41 -8.26 -6.54 -5.69
N LEU A 42 -8.12 -5.59 -4.76
CA LEU A 42 -9.25 -4.84 -4.21
C LEU A 42 -9.94 -3.96 -5.26
N GLU A 43 -9.22 -3.37 -6.21
CA GLU A 43 -9.84 -2.65 -7.34
C GLU A 43 -10.69 -3.58 -8.22
N PHE A 44 -10.22 -4.80 -8.49
CA PHE A 44 -11.02 -5.80 -9.20
C PHE A 44 -12.25 -6.22 -8.40
N LEU A 45 -12.10 -6.46 -7.09
CA LEU A 45 -13.24 -6.79 -6.23
C LEU A 45 -14.25 -5.65 -6.15
N GLN A 46 -13.80 -4.40 -6.09
CA GLN A 46 -14.66 -3.21 -6.09
C GLN A 46 -15.57 -3.20 -7.32
N HIS A 47 -15.05 -3.58 -8.48
CA HIS A 47 -15.82 -3.64 -9.73
C HIS A 47 -16.84 -4.79 -9.78
N ILE A 48 -16.51 -5.94 -9.17
CA ILE A 48 -17.35 -7.15 -9.20
C ILE A 48 -18.48 -7.05 -8.15
N LEU A 49 -18.19 -6.47 -6.99
CA LEU A 49 -19.12 -6.42 -5.87
C LEU A 49 -20.11 -5.25 -6.00
N PRO A 50 -21.33 -5.36 -5.44
CA PRO A 50 -22.41 -4.39 -5.62
C PRO A 50 -22.22 -3.13 -4.76
N PHE A 51 -21.03 -2.53 -4.80
CA PHE A 51 -20.70 -1.29 -4.08
C PHE A 51 -20.95 -0.02 -4.90
N GLY A 52 -21.40 -0.16 -6.15
CA GLY A 52 -21.66 0.97 -7.04
C GLY A 52 -20.37 1.70 -7.48
N ARG A 53 -19.23 1.01 -7.44
CA ARG A 53 -17.93 1.53 -7.85
C ARG A 53 -17.34 0.66 -8.96
N TYR A 54 -16.54 1.28 -9.82
CA TYR A 54 -15.89 0.61 -10.93
C TYR A 54 -14.39 0.52 -10.67
N PHE A 55 -13.73 -0.34 -11.44
CA PHE A 55 -12.27 -0.34 -11.51
C PHE A 55 -11.79 1.00 -12.08
N ASP A 56 -10.89 1.70 -11.38
CA ASP A 56 -10.24 2.93 -11.86
C ASP A 56 -8.71 2.75 -11.83
N TRP A 57 -8.07 2.90 -12.99
CA TRP A 57 -6.60 2.92 -13.08
C TRP A 57 -5.97 4.03 -12.23
N GLY A 58 -6.66 5.15 -12.07
CA GLY A 58 -6.22 6.25 -11.22
C GLY A 58 -6.18 5.87 -9.74
N ASP A 59 -7.11 5.04 -9.27
CA ASP A 59 -7.15 4.55 -7.90
C ASP A 59 -6.02 3.52 -7.68
N PHE A 60 -5.80 2.62 -8.64
CA PHE A 60 -4.63 1.72 -8.62
C PHE A 60 -3.28 2.46 -8.59
N ILE A 61 -3.12 3.52 -9.38
CA ILE A 61 -1.92 4.37 -9.38
C ILE A 61 -1.77 5.07 -8.02
N ALA A 62 -2.86 5.57 -7.43
CA ALA A 62 -2.83 6.21 -6.13
C ALA A 62 -2.45 5.24 -5.01
N ASN A 63 -3.04 4.04 -5.00
CA ASN A 63 -2.70 2.94 -4.09
C ASN A 63 -1.21 2.60 -4.17
N SER A 64 -0.73 2.36 -5.39
CA SER A 64 0.68 2.01 -5.64
C SER A 64 1.63 3.11 -5.22
N THR A 65 1.28 4.37 -5.49
CA THR A 65 2.07 5.54 -5.09
C THR A 65 2.16 5.67 -3.57
N GLY A 66 1.03 5.52 -2.87
CA GLY A 66 0.99 5.50 -1.41
C GLY A 66 1.88 4.41 -0.82
N ALA A 67 1.78 3.19 -1.34
CA ALA A 67 2.61 2.07 -0.93
C ALA A 67 4.11 2.31 -1.17
N ILE A 68 4.50 2.86 -2.32
CA ILE A 68 5.90 3.19 -2.64
C ILE A 68 6.45 4.26 -1.68
N ILE A 69 5.70 5.33 -1.44
CA ILE A 69 6.09 6.39 -0.50
C ILE A 69 6.27 5.81 0.90
N GLY A 70 5.32 5.01 1.38
CA GLY A 70 5.40 4.35 2.67
C GLY A 70 6.60 3.41 2.80
N ALA A 71 6.91 2.64 1.75
CA ALA A 71 8.12 1.81 1.70
C ALA A 71 9.39 2.65 1.78
N ILE A 72 9.48 3.78 1.06
CA ILE A 72 10.62 4.68 1.12
C ILE A 72 10.81 5.22 2.55
N ILE A 73 9.73 5.65 3.20
CA ILE A 73 9.75 6.10 4.60
C ILE A 73 10.28 4.98 5.52
N LEU A 74 9.78 3.75 5.36
CA LEU A 74 10.23 2.59 6.14
C LEU A 74 11.71 2.27 5.94
N LEU A 75 12.27 2.45 4.73
CA LEU A 75 13.70 2.29 4.47
C LEU A 75 14.52 3.26 5.31
N PHE A 76 14.11 4.52 5.39
CA PHE A 76 14.79 5.53 6.20
C PHE A 76 14.66 5.25 7.69
N LEU A 77 13.47 4.84 8.16
CA LEU A 77 13.25 4.50 9.57
C LEU A 77 14.06 3.28 10.01
N LYS A 78 14.10 2.22 9.19
CA LYS A 78 14.87 1.01 9.49
C LYS A 78 16.36 1.30 9.64
N LYS A 79 16.92 2.19 8.81
CA LYS A 79 18.32 2.64 8.92
C LYS A 79 18.63 3.42 10.20
N LYS A 80 17.63 4.08 10.80
CA LYS A 80 17.80 4.86 12.04
C LYS A 80 17.67 4.00 13.30
N LEU A 81 16.94 2.90 13.22
CA LEU A 81 16.65 2.00 14.35
C LEU A 81 17.65 0.85 14.51
N LEU A 82 18.49 0.60 13.51
CA LEU A 82 19.58 -0.39 13.51
C LEU A 82 20.92 0.35 13.65
#